data_AF-A0A1Z5LCT8-F1
#
_entry.id   AF-A0A1Z5LCT8-F1
#
_cell.length_a   1.000
_cell.length_b   1.000
_cell.length_c   1.000
_cell.angle_alpha   90.00
_cell.angle_beta   90.00
_cell.angle_gamma   90.00
#
_symmetry.space_group_name_H-M   'P 1'
#
loop_
_entity.id
_entity.type
_entity.pdbx_description
1 polymer ?
#
loop_
_entity_poly.entity_id
_entity_poly.type
_entity_poly.pdbx_seq_one_letter_code
_entity_poly.pdbx_strand_id
1 'polypeptide(L)'
;MESRSKGKTVFPVSRMRTIMKSSPGVSCISQDSVQITSRAAEEFVVFLAREAFKRSQNRTVVEYSDLAQVISTQERLHFLHVFLAQPPGYYIRMATDAICKNTGCGVPMTLFL
;
A
#
# COMPACT_ATOMS: atom_id res chain seq x y z
N MET A 1 -20.30 -3.61 23.09
CA MET A 1 -19.57 -4.21 21.94
C MET A 1 -20.52 -4.19 20.76
N GLU A 2 -20.27 -3.33 19.77
CA GLU A 2 -21.17 -3.07 18.64
C GLU A 2 -21.40 -4.33 17.81
N SER A 3 -22.60 -4.92 17.93
CA SER A 3 -23.08 -6.02 17.09
C SER A 3 -23.51 -5.48 15.73
N ARG A 4 -22.52 -5.12 14.91
CA ARG A 4 -22.76 -4.67 13.53
C ARG A 4 -23.31 -5.86 12.73
N SER A 5 -24.37 -5.61 11.95
CA SER A 5 -25.09 -6.64 11.18
C SER A 5 -24.12 -7.57 10.45
N LYS A 6 -24.45 -8.88 10.41
CA LYS A 6 -23.82 -9.89 9.54
C LYS A 6 -24.18 -9.57 8.08
N GLY A 7 -23.77 -8.39 7.63
CA GLY A 7 -24.08 -7.80 6.33
C GLY A 7 -22.95 -8.12 5.38
N LYS A 8 -23.33 -8.72 4.25
CA LYS A 8 -22.52 -9.00 3.07
C LYS A 8 -21.37 -7.99 2.88
N THR A 9 -20.14 -8.49 2.81
CA THR A 9 -18.94 -7.67 2.55
C THR A 9 -19.03 -7.00 1.17
N VAL A 10 -18.49 -5.80 1.05
CA VAL A 10 -18.38 -5.07 -0.23
C VAL A 10 -17.38 -5.78 -1.15
N PHE A 11 -16.36 -6.42 -0.57
CA PHE A 11 -15.41 -7.20 -1.35
C PHE A 11 -16.02 -8.49 -1.92
N PRO A 12 -15.73 -8.82 -3.20
CA PRO A 12 -16.12 -10.11 -3.77
C PRO A 12 -15.42 -11.26 -3.04
N VAL A 13 -16.21 -12.17 -2.47
CA VAL A 13 -15.72 -13.32 -1.68
C VAL A 13 -14.72 -14.18 -2.46
N SER A 14 -14.96 -14.41 -3.75
CA SER A 14 -14.07 -15.18 -4.62
C SER A 14 -12.70 -14.52 -4.76
N ARG A 15 -12.66 -13.20 -4.99
CA ARG A 15 -11.42 -12.44 -5.12
C ARG A 15 -10.64 -12.40 -3.81
N MET A 16 -11.33 -12.23 -2.68
CA MET A 16 -10.68 -12.30 -1.37
C MET A 16 -10.02 -13.65 -1.13
N ARG A 17 -10.73 -14.74 -1.43
CA ARG A 17 -10.16 -16.08 -1.32
C ARG A 17 -8.93 -16.28 -2.21
N THR A 18 -8.95 -15.76 -3.44
CA THR A 18 -7.79 -15.81 -4.35
C THR A 18 -6.59 -15.05 -3.77
N ILE A 19 -6.81 -13.85 -3.23
CA ILE A 19 -5.74 -13.03 -2.61
C ILE A 19 -5.18 -13.74 -1.37
N MET A 20 -6.02 -14.29 -0.51
CA MET A 20 -5.53 -15.02 0.67
C MET A 20 -4.72 -16.27 0.28
N LYS A 21 -5.08 -16.94 -0.83
CA LYS A 21 -4.34 -18.10 -1.37
C LYS A 21 -3.07 -17.72 -2.15
N SER A 22 -2.83 -16.44 -2.46
CA SER A 22 -1.58 -16.04 -3.14
C SER A 22 -0.38 -16.09 -2.20
N SER A 23 -0.61 -16.23 -0.89
CA SER A 23 0.46 -16.46 0.08
C SER A 23 0.92 -17.92 0.05
N PRO A 24 2.23 -18.21 0.01
CA PRO A 24 2.73 -19.57 0.08
C PRO A 24 2.31 -20.22 1.42
N GLY A 25 1.96 -21.51 1.37
CA GLY A 25 1.59 -22.29 2.56
C GLY A 25 0.10 -22.24 2.96
N VAL A 26 -0.76 -21.55 2.21
CA VAL A 26 -2.21 -21.49 2.49
C VAL A 26 -2.97 -22.53 1.66
N SER A 27 -3.34 -23.67 2.26
CA SER A 27 -4.01 -24.78 1.58
C SER A 27 -5.55 -24.68 1.62
N CYS A 28 -6.12 -24.47 2.81
CA CYS A 28 -7.56 -24.37 3.03
C CYS A 28 -7.93 -23.09 3.78
N ILE A 29 -9.04 -22.46 3.37
CA ILE A 29 -9.55 -21.23 3.96
C ILE A 29 -11.05 -21.41 4.21
N SER A 30 -11.47 -21.25 5.47
CA SER A 30 -12.88 -21.32 5.86
C SER A 30 -13.65 -20.09 5.34
N GLN A 31 -14.98 -20.23 5.22
CA GLN A 31 -15.81 -19.11 4.78
C GLN A 31 -15.79 -17.95 5.79
N ASP A 32 -15.78 -18.24 7.09
CA ASP A 32 -15.76 -17.22 8.14
C ASP A 32 -14.44 -16.44 8.15
N SER A 33 -13.31 -17.09 7.91
CA SER A 33 -12.02 -16.40 7.75
C SER A 33 -12.06 -15.42 6.60
N VAL A 34 -12.67 -15.80 5.46
CA VAL A 34 -12.84 -14.87 4.33
C VAL A 34 -13.70 -13.68 4.74
N GLN A 35 -14.81 -13.88 5.45
CA GLN A 35 -15.69 -12.78 5.89
C GLN A 35 -14.98 -11.82 6.86
N ILE A 36 -14.25 -12.36 7.85
CA ILE A 36 -13.50 -11.55 8.82
C ILE A 36 -12.41 -10.75 8.12
N THR A 37 -11.61 -11.39 7.25
CA THR A 37 -10.57 -10.71 6.49
C THR A 37 -11.14 -9.64 5.56
N SER A 38 -12.24 -9.93 4.85
CA SER A 38 -12.94 -8.93 4.04
C SER A 38 -13.35 -7.71 4.87
N ARG A 39 -13.92 -7.93 6.06
CA ARG A 39 -14.36 -6.84 6.93
C ARG A 39 -13.19 -6.04 7.49
N ALA A 40 -12.12 -6.71 7.88
CA ALA A 40 -10.89 -6.05 8.32
C ALA A 40 -10.29 -5.21 7.19
N ALA A 41 -10.32 -5.69 5.94
CA ALA A 41 -9.86 -4.95 4.78
C ALA A 41 -10.72 -3.70 4.49
N GLU A 42 -12.04 -3.76 4.71
CA GLU A 42 -12.93 -2.59 4.57
C GLU A 42 -12.54 -1.49 5.57
N GLU A 43 -12.40 -1.87 6.85
CA GLU A 43 -11.99 -0.94 7.90
C GLU A 43 -10.56 -0.43 7.66
N PHE A 44 -9.68 -1.26 7.10
CA PHE A 44 -8.32 -0.86 6.75
C PHE A 44 -8.27 0.24 5.67
N VAL A 45 -9.10 0.14 4.63
CA VAL A 45 -9.18 1.19 3.58
C VAL A 45 -9.72 2.49 4.17
N VAL A 46 -10.77 2.43 5.00
CA VAL A 46 -11.33 3.61 5.67
C VAL A 46 -10.30 4.23 6.62
N PHE A 47 -9.56 3.41 7.36
CA PHE A 47 -8.48 3.85 8.22
C PHE A 47 -7.41 4.60 7.45
N LEU A 48 -6.89 4.03 6.35
CA LEU A 48 -5.88 4.68 5.53
C LEU A 48 -6.36 6.01 4.96
N ALA A 49 -7.58 6.07 4.43
CA ALA A 49 -8.14 7.30 3.89
C ALA A 49 -8.26 8.39 4.97
N ARG A 50 -8.71 8.03 6.17
CA ARG A 50 -8.81 8.98 7.30
C ARG A 50 -7.45 9.46 7.78
N GLU A 51 -6.48 8.56 7.90
CA GLU A 51 -5.12 8.91 8.32
C GLU A 51 -4.43 9.81 7.30
N ALA A 52 -4.58 9.54 6.01
CA ALA A 52 -4.04 10.37 4.95
C ALA A 52 -4.72 11.75 4.93
N PHE A 53 -6.06 11.79 5.04
CA PHE A 53 -6.80 13.05 5.09
C PHE A 53 -6.42 13.93 6.29
N LYS A 54 -6.10 13.36 7.46
CA LYS A 54 -5.59 14.12 8.61
C LYS A 54 -4.25 14.82 8.33
N ARG A 55 -3.46 14.29 7.39
CA ARG A 55 -2.16 14.86 7.00
C ARG A 55 -2.26 15.81 5.82
N SER A 56 -3.34 15.72 5.05
CA SER A 56 -3.58 16.61 3.92
C SER A 56 -3.63 18.07 4.37
N GLN A 57 -2.87 18.90 3.68
CA GLN A 57 -2.95 20.35 3.80
C GLN A 57 -4.24 20.90 3.19
N ASN A 58 -4.83 20.15 2.24
CA ASN A 58 -6.07 20.48 1.58
C ASN A 58 -7.23 19.72 2.26
N ARG A 59 -8.14 20.46 2.90
CA ARG A 59 -9.29 19.88 3.62
C ARG A 59 -10.35 19.22 2.72
N THR A 60 -10.09 19.10 1.42
CA THR A 60 -11.03 18.52 0.46
C THR A 60 -10.46 17.38 -0.37
N VAL A 61 -9.12 17.21 -0.40
CA VAL A 61 -8.44 16.24 -1.27
C VAL A 61 -7.34 15.54 -0.49
N VAL A 62 -7.20 14.23 -0.71
CA VAL A 62 -6.06 13.44 -0.22
C VAL A 62 -5.06 13.27 -1.35
N GLU A 63 -3.83 13.71 -1.14
CA GLU A 63 -2.74 13.56 -2.10
C GLU A 63 -1.90 12.32 -1.82
N TYR A 64 -1.11 11.92 -2.82
CA TYR A 64 -0.22 10.77 -2.68
C TYR A 64 0.87 10.98 -1.62
N SER A 65 1.39 12.21 -1.53
CA SER A 65 2.34 12.65 -0.50
C SER A 65 1.82 12.40 0.91
N ASP A 66 0.54 12.68 1.15
CA ASP A 66 -0.12 12.46 2.45
C ASP A 66 -0.11 10.97 2.83
N LEU A 67 -0.47 10.11 1.88
CA LEU A 67 -0.50 8.67 2.08
C LEU A 67 0.91 8.10 2.30
N ALA A 68 1.89 8.55 1.50
CA ALA A 68 3.29 8.16 1.66
C ALA A 68 3.84 8.56 3.04
N GLN A 69 3.45 9.72 3.55
CA GLN A 69 3.86 10.19 4.87
C GLN A 69 3.24 9.36 6.00
N VAL A 70 1.96 9.00 5.89
CA VAL A 70 1.29 8.10 6.85
C VAL A 70 2.03 6.76 6.94
N ILE A 71 2.32 6.17 5.79
CA ILE A 71 2.96 4.84 5.71
C ILE A 71 4.41 4.89 6.22
N SER A 72 5.16 5.96 5.92
CA SER A 72 6.53 6.15 6.42
C SER A 72 6.60 6.41 7.93
N THR A 73 5.51 6.90 8.54
CA THR A 73 5.49 7.23 9.97
C THR A 73 5.01 6.06 10.84
N GLN A 74 4.16 5.19 10.30
CA GLN A 74 3.57 4.09 11.06
C GLN A 74 4.20 2.76 10.65
N GLU A 75 5.05 2.21 11.51
CA GLU A 75 5.77 0.94 11.25
C GLU A 75 4.84 -0.21 10.82
N ARG A 76 3.65 -0.30 11.42
CA ARG A 76 2.63 -1.31 11.09
C ARG A 76 2.15 -1.25 9.64
N LEU A 77 2.44 -0.15 8.93
CA LEU A 77 2.09 0.05 7.53
C LEU A 77 3.29 -0.12 6.58
N HIS A 78 4.49 -0.41 7.08
CA HIS A 78 5.71 -0.54 6.26
C HIS A 78 5.60 -1.64 5.19
N PHE A 79 4.72 -2.63 5.36
CA PHE A 79 4.42 -3.60 4.31
C PHE A 79 3.87 -2.96 3.02
N LEU A 80 3.38 -1.71 3.10
CA LEU A 80 2.91 -0.94 1.96
C LEU A 80 4.02 -0.15 1.24
N HIS A 81 5.22 -0.03 1.80
CA HIS A 81 6.32 0.69 1.15
C HIS A 81 6.66 0.12 -0.23
N VAL A 82 6.58 -1.20 -0.40
CA VAL A 82 6.84 -1.86 -1.68
C VAL A 82 5.84 -1.43 -2.77
N PHE A 83 4.63 -1.04 -2.38
CA PHE A 83 3.58 -0.59 -3.32
C PHE A 83 3.61 0.92 -3.54
N LEU A 84 4.10 1.69 -2.56
CA LEU A 84 4.19 3.15 -2.66
C LEU A 84 5.54 3.69 -3.15
N ALA A 85 6.51 2.82 -3.43
CA ALA A 85 7.85 3.19 -3.88
C ALA A 85 7.92 3.85 -5.28
N GLN A 86 6.80 4.24 -5.88
CA GLN A 86 6.78 4.87 -7.21
C GLN A 86 5.97 6.19 -7.23
N PRO A 87 6.53 7.28 -6.68
CA PRO A 87 6.45 8.59 -7.30
C PRO A 87 7.80 8.96 -7.97
N PRO A 88 7.81 9.86 -8.98
CA PRO A 88 8.53 9.74 -10.27
C PRO A 88 10.08 9.89 -10.27
N GLY A 89 10.77 9.67 -9.16
CA GLY A 89 12.23 9.74 -9.08
C GLY A 89 12.94 8.38 -9.03
N TYR A 90 12.21 7.31 -8.72
CA TYR A 90 12.83 6.03 -8.37
C TYR A 90 13.29 5.20 -9.59
N TYR A 91 12.62 5.33 -10.74
CA TYR A 91 13.06 4.67 -11.97
C TYR A 91 14.38 5.27 -12.49
N ILE A 92 14.56 6.59 -12.35
CA ILE A 92 15.81 7.24 -12.78
C ILE A 92 16.95 6.86 -11.84
N ARG A 93 16.78 6.92 -10.51
CA ARG A 93 17.89 6.59 -9.59
C ARG A 93 18.29 5.12 -9.61
N MET A 94 17.33 4.19 -9.74
CA MET A 94 17.65 2.76 -9.94
C MET A 94 18.38 2.52 -11.28
N ALA A 95 18.02 3.23 -12.35
CA ALA A 95 18.74 3.16 -13.62
C ALA A 95 20.14 3.80 -13.52
N THR A 96 20.28 4.95 -12.85
CA THR A 96 21.59 5.60 -12.65
C THR A 96 22.50 4.77 -11.76
N ASP A 97 21.99 4.17 -10.69
CA ASP A 97 22.77 3.31 -9.79
C ASP A 97 23.13 1.96 -10.43
N ALA A 98 22.26 1.39 -11.27
CA ALA A 98 22.55 0.15 -12.01
C ALA A 98 23.55 0.37 -13.16
N ILE A 99 23.49 1.51 -13.84
CA ILE A 99 24.45 1.89 -14.89
C ILE A 99 25.80 2.26 -14.27
N CYS A 100 25.81 3.01 -13.16
CA CYS A 100 27.04 3.46 -12.48
C CYS A 100 27.78 2.32 -11.75
N LYS A 101 27.07 1.28 -11.27
CA LYS A 101 27.71 0.10 -10.68
C LYS A 101 28.30 -0.87 -11.71
N ASN A 102 27.82 -0.85 -12.96
CA ASN A 102 28.27 -1.77 -14.02
C ASN A 102 29.17 -1.11 -15.07
N THR A 103 29.25 0.22 -15.09
CA THR A 103 30.17 0.99 -15.93
C THR A 103 30.86 2.03 -15.06
N GLY A 104 32.16 1.85 -14.79
CA GLY A 104 32.98 2.78 -14.02
C GLY A 104 33.20 4.11 -14.75
N CYS A 105 32.13 4.87 -14.96
CA CYS A 105 32.15 6.12 -15.71
C CYS A 105 31.66 7.27 -14.83
N GLY A 106 32.60 8.14 -14.45
CA GLY A 106 32.29 9.43 -13.88
C GLY A 106 31.61 10.33 -14.91
N VAL A 107 30.43 10.84 -14.59
CA VAL A 107 29.86 12.04 -15.22
C VAL A 107 29.09 12.84 -14.17
N PRO A 108 29.13 14.19 -14.27
CA PRO A 108 28.79 15.07 -13.16
C PRO A 108 27.28 15.21 -12.96
N MET A 109 26.90 15.43 -11.69
CA MET A 109 25.59 15.90 -11.26
C MET A 109 25.24 17.21 -11.98
N THR A 110 24.47 17.17 -13.07
CA THR A 110 23.70 18.33 -13.53
C THR A 110 22.66 17.89 -14.54
N LEU A 111 21.50 17.45 -14.06
CA LEU A 111 20.18 17.78 -14.62
C LEU A 111 19.10 17.08 -13.78
N PHE A 112 18.66 17.79 -12.74
CA PHE A 112 17.27 17.73 -12.28
C PHE A 112 16.52 18.79 -13.08
N LEU A 113 15.56 18.39 -13.89
CA LEU A 113 14.41 19.20 -14.34
C LEU A 113 13.30 18.24 -14.77
#